data_AF-A0A3Q2PZC1-F1
#
_entry.id   AF-A0A3Q2PZC1-F1
#
_cell.length_a   1.000
_cell.length_b   1.000
_cell.length_c   1.000
_cell.angle_alpha   90.00
_cell.angle_beta   90.00
_cell.angle_gamma   90.00
#
_symmetry.space_group_name_H-M   'P 1'
#
loop_
_entity.id
_entity.type
_entity.pdbx_description
1 polymer ?
#
loop_
_entity_poly.entity_id
_entity_poly.type
_entity_poly.pdbx_seq_one_letter_code
_entity_poly.pdbx_strand_id
1 'polypeptide(L)'
;MCQPASNPPLSSLFPRKEHFVDRHREELIQRVTNVGPILDGLLQKKVLQQEAYDKILPLRPTQHQMREIFSCLRAGVKKNKDIFFFVLQQKEHNLIKELI
;
A
#
# COMPACT_ATOMS: atom_id res chain seq x y z
N MET A 1 -27.59 12.67 36.69
CA MET A 1 -26.45 11.99 36.04
C MET A 1 -26.97 10.95 35.08
N CYS A 2 -27.03 11.30 33.79
CA CYS A 2 -27.21 10.38 32.66
C CYS A 2 -26.47 11.01 31.48
N GLN A 3 -25.34 10.43 31.06
CA GLN A 3 -24.74 10.74 29.75
C GLN A 3 -25.47 9.89 28.70
N PRO A 4 -25.97 10.45 27.59
CA PRO A 4 -26.45 9.64 26.49
C PRO A 4 -25.27 9.09 25.69
N ALA A 5 -25.47 7.91 25.11
CA ALA A 5 -24.47 7.12 24.40
C ALA A 5 -23.72 7.94 23.34
N SER A 6 -22.39 7.83 23.35
CA SER A 6 -21.54 8.26 22.23
C SER A 6 -21.85 7.38 21.02
N ASN A 7 -22.71 7.85 20.12
CA ASN A 7 -22.80 7.30 18.78
C ASN A 7 -21.45 7.52 18.08
N PRO A 8 -20.76 6.48 17.57
CA PRO A 8 -19.57 6.69 16.76
C PRO A 8 -19.96 7.47 15.49
N PRO A 9 -19.11 8.37 14.97
CA PRO A 9 -19.44 9.12 13.77
C PRO A 9 -19.70 8.16 12.60
N LEU A 10 -20.77 8.45 11.85
CA LEU A 10 -21.27 7.70 10.69
C LEU A 10 -20.30 7.65 9.49
N SER A 11 -19.06 8.14 9.65
CA SER A 11 -18.00 8.14 8.64
C SER A 11 -17.42 6.74 8.36
N SER A 12 -17.84 5.72 9.11
CA SER A 12 -17.34 4.33 9.03
C SER A 12 -18.23 3.39 8.19
N LEU A 13 -19.34 3.87 7.63
CA LEU A 13 -20.39 3.03 7.03
C LEU A 13 -20.31 2.85 5.51
N PHE A 14 -19.36 3.48 4.84
CA PHE A 14 -19.12 3.22 3.42
C PHE A 14 -17.93 2.28 3.29
N PRO A 15 -18.08 1.08 2.68
CA PRO A 15 -16.91 0.33 2.25
C PRO A 15 -16.18 1.26 1.27
N ARG A 16 -15.09 1.88 1.74
CA ARG A 16 -14.25 2.71 0.88
C ARG A 16 -13.86 1.80 -0.26
N LYS A 17 -14.39 2.05 -1.47
CA LYS A 17 -14.06 1.35 -2.72
C LYS A 17 -12.68 0.74 -2.61
N GLU A 18 -12.64 -0.58 -2.49
CA GLU A 18 -11.40 -1.32 -2.30
C GLU A 18 -10.46 -0.92 -3.45
N HIS A 19 -9.27 -0.43 -3.11
CA HIS A 19 -8.33 -0.03 -4.13
C HIS A 19 -7.83 -1.27 -4.86
N PHE A 20 -7.51 -1.14 -6.15
CA PHE A 20 -6.91 -2.21 -6.95
C PHE A 20 -5.73 -2.88 -6.22
N VAL A 21 -4.87 -2.08 -5.59
CA VAL A 21 -3.70 -2.58 -4.87
C VAL A 21 -4.07 -3.39 -3.61
N ASP A 22 -5.18 -3.09 -2.93
CA ASP A 22 -5.69 -3.90 -1.82
C ASP A 22 -6.35 -5.18 -2.33
N ARG A 23 -7.13 -5.10 -3.41
CA ARG A 23 -7.80 -6.25 -4.04
C ARG A 23 -6.79 -7.28 -4.56
N HIS A 24 -5.75 -6.84 -5.26
CA HIS A 24 -4.72 -7.71 -5.85
C HIS A 24 -3.47 -7.81 -4.96
N ARG A 25 -3.60 -7.52 -3.67
CA ARG A 25 -2.47 -7.48 -2.73
C ARG A 25 -1.66 -8.78 -2.75
N GLU A 26 -2.32 -9.93 -2.75
CA GLU A 26 -1.64 -11.23 -2.71
C GLU A 26 -0.86 -11.51 -4.00
N GLU A 27 -1.46 -11.24 -5.16
CA GLU A 27 -0.78 -11.40 -6.44
C GLU A 27 0.40 -10.44 -6.57
N LEU A 28 0.24 -9.18 -6.14
CA LEU A 28 1.33 -8.22 -6.10
C LEU A 28 2.45 -8.70 -5.16
N ILE A 29 2.14 -9.23 -3.98
CA ILE A 29 3.17 -9.75 -3.05
C ILE A 29 3.90 -10.97 -3.64
N GLN A 30 3.18 -11.88 -4.31
CA GLN A 30 3.76 -13.12 -4.82
C GLN A 30 4.54 -12.93 -6.12
N ARG A 31 4.03 -12.08 -7.04
CA ARG A 31 4.56 -11.94 -8.39
C ARG A 31 5.58 -10.81 -8.52
N VAL A 32 5.47 -9.76 -7.69
CA VAL A 32 6.49 -8.71 -7.64
C VAL A 32 7.74 -9.27 -6.97
N THR A 33 8.72 -9.60 -7.79
CA THR A 33 10.06 -9.96 -7.33
C THR A 33 10.94 -8.73 -7.15
N ASN A 34 10.62 -7.63 -7.84
CA ASN A 34 11.47 -6.46 -7.92
C ASN A 34 10.99 -5.31 -7.01
N VAL A 35 11.07 -5.53 -5.70
CA VAL A 35 10.55 -4.58 -4.69
C VAL A 35 11.45 -3.35 -4.53
N GLY A 36 12.76 -3.49 -4.73
CA GLY A 36 13.73 -2.40 -4.65
C GLY A 36 13.32 -1.14 -5.44
N PRO A 37 13.10 -1.23 -6.77
CA PRO A 37 12.71 -0.06 -7.57
C PRO A 37 11.32 0.49 -7.24
N ILE A 38 10.43 -0.33 -6.66
CA ILE A 38 9.10 0.12 -6.21
C ILE A 38 9.25 0.92 -4.91
N LEU A 39 10.02 0.40 -3.96
CA LEU A 39 10.33 1.03 -2.69
C LEU A 39 11.03 2.38 -2.90
N ASP A 40 11.98 2.44 -3.84
CA ASP A 40 12.68 3.67 -4.22
C ASP A 40 11.73 4.73 -4.79
N GLY A 41 10.81 4.33 -5.67
CA GLY A 41 9.76 5.20 -6.20
C GLY A 41 8.84 5.74 -5.10
N LEU A 42 8.51 4.92 -4.10
CA LEU A 42 7.69 5.35 -2.96
C LEU A 42 8.43 6.33 -2.04
N LEU A 43 9.73 6.13 -1.82
CA LEU A 43 10.56 7.05 -1.06
C LEU A 43 10.69 8.39 -1.79
N GLN A 44 10.97 8.37 -3.09
CA GLN A 44 11.10 9.57 -3.92
C GLN A 44 9.80 10.38 -3.96
N LYS A 45 8.65 9.71 -4.03
CA LYS A 45 7.33 10.34 -4.00
C LYS A 45 6.89 10.76 -2.58
N LYS A 46 7.74 10.58 -1.56
CA LYS A 46 7.47 10.86 -0.14
C LYS A 46 6.24 10.13 0.40
N VAL A 47 5.91 8.97 -0.17
CA VAL A 47 4.85 8.08 0.33
C VAL A 47 5.32 7.33 1.56
N LEU A 48 6.60 6.96 1.55
CA LEU A 48 7.26 6.21 2.60
C LEU A 48 8.40 7.07 3.17
N GLN A 49 8.59 7.03 4.49
CA GLN A 49 9.69 7.75 5.14
C GLN A 49 11.00 6.97 5.02
N GLN A 50 12.12 7.68 5.07
CA GLN A 50 13.45 7.06 4.97
C GLN A 50 13.68 6.01 6.06
N GLU A 51 13.13 6.21 7.25
CA GLU A 51 13.23 5.24 8.35
C GLU A 51 12.49 3.92 8.06
N ALA A 52 11.32 4.00 7.42
CA ALA A 52 10.60 2.80 7.02
C ALA A 52 11.22 2.16 5.76
N TYR A 53 11.81 2.97 4.86
CA TYR A 53 12.60 2.46 3.73
C TYR A 53 13.78 1.61 4.21
N ASP A 54 14.57 2.12 5.16
CA ASP A 54 15.74 1.42 5.69
C ASP A 54 15.38 0.14 6.46
N LYS A 55 14.21 0.11 7.10
CA LYS A 55 13.66 -1.11 7.73
C LYS A 55 13.20 -2.14 6.71
N ILE A 56 12.64 -1.70 5.58
CA ILE A 56 12.05 -2.58 4.56
C ILE A 56 13.10 -3.12 3.58
N LEU A 57 14.09 -2.31 3.22
CA LEU A 57 15.13 -2.67 2.26
C LEU A 57 15.90 -3.96 2.59
N PRO A 58 16.33 -4.22 3.85
CA PRO A 58 17.05 -5.45 4.19
C PRO A 58 16.13 -6.65 4.44
N LEU A 59 14.80 -6.47 4.50
CA LEU A 59 13.88 -7.59 4.73
C LEU A 59 13.99 -8.59 3.57
N ARG A 60 14.23 -9.85 3.93
CA ARG A 60 14.09 -10.99 3.05
C ARG A 60 13.09 -11.97 3.65
N PRO A 61 12.27 -12.63 2.82
CA PRO A 61 12.25 -12.55 1.36
C PRO A 61 11.45 -11.34 0.83
N THR A 62 11.49 -11.06 -0.48
CA THR A 62 10.86 -9.86 -1.08
C THR A 62 9.35 -9.75 -0.80
N GLN A 63 8.68 -10.88 -0.54
CA GLN A 63 7.28 -10.89 -0.13
C GLN A 63 7.04 -10.15 1.21
N HIS A 64 8.00 -10.23 2.15
CA HIS A 64 7.91 -9.49 3.41
C HIS A 64 8.02 -7.99 3.17
N GLN A 65 8.88 -7.59 2.23
CA GLN A 65 9.03 -6.18 1.86
C GLN A 65 7.72 -5.60 1.34
N MET A 66 7.06 -6.32 0.43
CA MET A 66 5.76 -5.88 -0.09
C MET A 66 4.69 -5.81 1.00
N ARG A 67 4.64 -6.79 1.93
CA ARG A 67 3.69 -6.74 3.05
C ARG A 67 3.86 -5.48 3.90
N GLU A 68 5.09 -5.08 4.19
CA GLU A 68 5.38 -3.86 4.95
C GLU A 68 5.03 -2.59 4.18
N ILE A 69 5.32 -2.54 2.87
CA ILE A 69 4.87 -1.44 2.01
C ILE A 69 3.35 -1.29 2.11
N PHE A 70 2.59 -2.39 1.98
CA PHE A 70 1.14 -2.36 2.12
C PHE A 70 0.68 -1.88 3.50
N SER A 71 1.41 -2.24 4.57
CA SER A 71 1.15 -1.77 5.92
C SER A 71 1.30 -0.24 6.03
N CYS A 72 2.40 0.31 5.50
CA CYS A 72 2.60 1.76 5.39
C CYS A 72 1.51 2.46 4.56
N LEU A 73 1.06 1.83 3.47
CA LEU A 73 0.02 2.37 2.60
C LEU A 73 -1.38 2.30 3.24
N ARG A 74 -1.64 1.32 4.11
CA ARG A 74 -2.90 1.17 4.84
C ARG A 74 -3.09 2.28 5.89
N ALA A 75 -2.00 2.75 6.50
CA ALA A 75 -2.00 3.92 7.38
C ALA A 75 -2.11 5.26 6.59
N GLY A 76 -1.86 5.23 5.29
CA GLY A 76 -1.82 6.40 4.42
C GLY A 76 -3.17 6.83 3.84
N VAL A 77 -3.27 8.13 3.53
CA VAL A 77 -4.39 8.72 2.77
C VAL A 77 -4.49 8.04 1.39
N LYS A 78 -5.69 8.00 0.81
CA LYS A 78 -6.03 7.44 -0.51
C LYS A 78 -4.95 7.69 -1.60
N LYS A 79 -4.37 8.91 -1.61
CA LYS A 79 -3.27 9.35 -2.48
C LYS A 79 -2.04 8.43 -2.48
N ASN A 80 -1.68 7.84 -1.34
CA ASN A 80 -0.53 6.95 -1.24
C ASN A 80 -0.74 5.67 -2.05
N LYS A 81 -1.98 5.15 -2.05
CA LYS A 81 -2.37 3.98 -2.84
C LYS A 81 -2.36 4.28 -4.34
N ASP A 82 -2.80 5.47 -4.74
CA ASP A 82 -2.74 5.92 -6.14
C ASP A 82 -1.29 6.05 -6.64
N ILE A 83 -0.39 6.62 -5.82
CA ILE A 83 1.03 6.72 -6.16
C ILE A 83 1.66 5.33 -6.25
N PHE A 84 1.37 4.45 -5.29
CA PHE A 84 1.87 3.08 -5.34
C PHE A 84 1.41 2.34 -6.59
N PHE A 85 0.13 2.48 -6.96
CA PHE A 85 -0.39 1.95 -8.21
C PHE A 85 0.34 2.51 -9.43
N PHE A 86 0.61 3.82 -9.46
CA PHE A 86 1.39 4.44 -10.54
C PHE A 86 2.82 3.89 -10.63
N VAL A 87 3.49 3.72 -9.49
CA VAL A 87 4.85 3.13 -9.46
C VAL A 87 4.82 1.68 -9.94
N LEU A 88 3.84 0.89 -9.49
CA LEU A 88 3.63 -0.47 -9.96
C LEU A 88 3.36 -0.52 -11.46
N GLN A 89 2.52 0.37 -12.00
CA GLN A 89 2.26 0.42 -13.44
C GLN A 89 3.53 0.74 -14.23
N GLN A 90 4.40 1.61 -13.70
CA GLN A 90 5.66 1.97 -14.37
C GLN A 90 6.72 0.87 -14.30
N LYS A 91 6.78 0.11 -13.19
CA LYS A 91 7.81 -0.91 -12.96
C LYS A 91 7.36 -2.32 -13.41
N GLU A 92 6.11 -2.64 -13.15
CA GLU A 92 5.46 -3.94 -13.31
C GLU A 92 4.22 -3.81 -14.21
N HIS A 93 4.36 -3.06 -15.33
CA HIS A 93 3.27 -2.82 -16.28
C HIS A 93 2.60 -4.10 -16.77
N ASN A 94 3.39 -5.13 -17.06
CA ASN A 94 2.89 -6.42 -17.52
C ASN A 94 2.03 -7.08 -16.45
N LEU A 95 2.48 -7.05 -15.20
CA LEU A 95 1.73 -7.59 -14.06
C LEU A 95 0.41 -6.84 -13.87
N ILE A 96 0.43 -5.50 -13.92
CA ILE A 96 -0.79 -4.70 -13.78
C ILE A 96 -1.78 -4.98 -14.92
N LYS A 97 -1.29 -5.18 -16.15
CA LYS A 97 -2.13 -5.56 -17.30
C LYS A 97 -2.77 -6.94 -17.14
N GLU A 98 -2.11 -7.89 -16.49
CA GLU A 98 -2.71 -9.21 -16.23
C GLU A 98 -3.75 -9.18 -15.11
N LEU A 99 -3.62 -8.22 -14.19
CA LEU A 99 -4.47 -8.09 -13.00
C LEU A 99 -5.71 -7.20 -13.22
N ILE A 100 -5.82 -6.48 -14.35
CA ILE A 100 -6.92 -5.54 -14.67
C ILE A 100 -7.91 -6.14 -15.67
#